data_AF-A0A1Y1Y845-F1
#
_entry.id   AF-A0A1Y1Y845-F1
#
_cell.length_a   1.000
_cell.length_b   1.000
_cell.length_c   1.000
_cell.angle_alpha   90.00
_cell.angle_beta   90.00
_cell.angle_gamma   90.00
#
_symmetry.space_group_name_H-M   'P 1'
#
loop_
_entity.id
_entity.type
_entity.pdbx_description
1 polymer ?
#
loop_
_entity_poly.entity_id
_entity_poly.type
_entity_poly.pdbx_seq_one_letter_code
_entity_poly.pdbx_strand_id
1 'polypeptide(L)'
;MLGTFIPALSIDLDLHHQGSDHTPLSAMELSLTPSANLRYEQLNEQNIIPINEPLSPGDRKVLTLRALVLDESYADMKLQGSFFYVKQHEDGTISRHSVDFDHSIPLSVLMAPVEPISPEAFSACLSNFEEFQHTATTSFVAKNATTEEDFKSVLNAITRICGVHVVEQIPGASSIYGKAIQGFQIAGLIKLNGHTTEGMELSLQLKSSNERFITGLVHAVESQYP
;
A
#
# COMPACT_ATOMS: atom_id res chain seq x y z
N MET A 1 -27.74 15.66 2.29
CA MET A 1 -27.18 14.31 2.44
C MET A 1 -26.08 14.15 1.40
N LEU A 2 -24.83 14.40 1.78
CA LEU A 2 -23.69 14.03 0.95
C LEU A 2 -23.48 12.53 1.14
N GLY A 3 -23.56 11.75 0.06
CA GLY A 3 -23.32 10.32 0.11
C GLY A 3 -21.90 10.05 0.60
N THR A 4 -21.74 9.11 1.53
CA THR A 4 -20.44 8.66 2.01
C THR A 4 -19.66 8.11 0.81
N PHE A 5 -18.53 8.75 0.48
CA PHE A 5 -17.65 8.28 -0.58
C PHE A 5 -16.93 7.01 -0.10
N ILE A 6 -17.12 5.90 -0.82
CA ILE A 6 -16.43 4.64 -0.55
C ILE A 6 -15.30 4.49 -1.58
N PRO A 7 -14.02 4.52 -1.15
CA PRO A 7 -12.89 4.32 -2.06
C PRO A 7 -12.96 2.95 -2.74
N ALA A 8 -12.50 2.91 -3.99
CA ALA A 8 -12.35 1.69 -4.76
C ALA A 8 -10.91 1.54 -5.26
N LEU A 9 -10.36 0.34 -5.13
CA LEU A 9 -9.06 -0.06 -5.66
C LEU A 9 -9.26 -0.87 -6.93
N SER A 10 -8.38 -0.65 -7.91
CA SER A 10 -8.17 -1.54 -9.04
C SER A 10 -6.89 -2.31 -8.78
N ILE A 11 -6.96 -3.63 -8.74
CA ILE A 11 -5.83 -4.51 -8.46
C ILE A 11 -5.64 -5.41 -9.66
N ASP A 12 -4.51 -5.25 -10.35
CA ASP A 12 -4.15 -6.10 -11.49
C ASP A 12 -3.29 -7.26 -10.99
N LEU A 13 -3.80 -8.49 -11.18
CA LEU A 13 -3.07 -9.72 -10.93
C LEU A 13 -2.53 -10.25 -12.23
N ASP A 14 -1.22 -10.38 -12.26
CA ASP A 14 -0.47 -10.81 -13.42
C ASP A 14 -0.05 -12.27 -13.29
N LEU A 15 -0.72 -13.13 -14.04
CA LEU A 15 -0.44 -14.56 -14.09
C LEU A 15 0.50 -14.85 -15.26
N HIS A 16 1.69 -15.36 -14.94
CA HIS A 16 2.70 -15.74 -15.92
C HIS A 16 3.02 -17.23 -15.79
N HIS A 17 2.77 -18.01 -16.83
CA HIS A 17 3.16 -19.41 -16.84
C HIS A 17 4.63 -19.56 -17.26
N GLN A 18 5.51 -19.71 -16.27
CA GLN A 18 6.96 -19.87 -16.47
C GLN A 18 7.40 -21.34 -16.65
N GLY A 19 6.44 -22.27 -16.84
CA GLY A 19 6.75 -23.68 -17.05
C GLY A 19 7.60 -23.90 -18.30
N SER A 20 8.60 -24.77 -18.20
CA SER A 20 9.40 -25.23 -19.35
C SER A 20 8.83 -26.50 -19.98
N ASP A 21 7.92 -27.18 -19.29
CA ASP A 21 7.10 -28.25 -19.84
C ASP A 21 6.08 -27.61 -20.79
N HIS A 22 5.96 -28.10 -22.03
CA HIS A 22 5.02 -27.58 -23.03
C HIS A 22 3.52 -27.75 -22.66
N THR A 23 3.23 -28.03 -21.39
CA THR A 23 1.93 -28.33 -20.81
C THR A 23 1.18 -27.05 -20.44
N PRO A 24 0.01 -26.78 -21.02
CA PRO A 24 -0.81 -25.62 -20.64
C PRO A 24 -1.44 -25.80 -19.26
N LEU A 25 -1.69 -24.69 -18.58
CA LEU A 25 -2.51 -24.64 -17.37
C LEU A 25 -3.99 -24.58 -17.77
N SER A 26 -4.83 -25.37 -17.11
CA SER A 26 -6.27 -25.45 -17.40
C SER A 26 -7.09 -25.47 -16.10
N ALA A 27 -8.41 -25.32 -16.21
CA ALA A 27 -9.33 -25.27 -15.06
C ALA A 27 -8.82 -24.35 -13.95
N MET A 28 -8.43 -23.14 -14.35
CA MET A 28 -7.80 -22.17 -13.48
C MET A 28 -8.85 -21.36 -12.72
N GLU A 29 -8.64 -21.18 -11.43
CA GLU A 29 -9.56 -20.47 -10.55
C GLU A 29 -8.78 -19.65 -9.53
N LEU A 30 -9.24 -18.43 -9.28
CA LEU A 30 -8.73 -17.58 -8.20
C LEU A 30 -9.77 -17.55 -7.08
N SER A 31 -9.41 -18.05 -5.90
CA SER A 31 -10.20 -17.93 -4.68
C SER A 31 -9.66 -16.79 -3.84
N LEU A 32 -10.51 -15.86 -3.41
CA LEU A 32 -10.13 -14.76 -2.52
C LEU A 32 -10.67 -15.00 -1.12
N THR A 33 -9.82 -14.82 -0.11
CA THR A 33 -10.23 -14.84 1.29
C THR A 33 -11.03 -13.57 1.59
N PRO A 34 -12.25 -13.69 2.14
CA PRO A 34 -13.03 -12.54 2.57
C PRO A 34 -12.25 -11.68 3.57
N SER A 35 -12.32 -10.36 3.39
CA SER A 35 -11.72 -9.38 4.29
C SER A 35 -12.81 -8.48 4.87
N ALA A 36 -12.67 -8.08 6.14
CA ALA A 36 -13.54 -7.07 6.73
C ALA A 36 -13.32 -5.68 6.08
N ASN A 37 -12.13 -5.45 5.54
CA ASN A 37 -11.69 -4.14 5.04
C ASN A 37 -11.92 -3.99 3.54
N LEU A 38 -11.96 -5.10 2.80
CA LEU A 38 -12.05 -5.13 1.35
C LEU A 38 -13.24 -5.98 0.90
N ARG A 39 -14.11 -5.38 0.09
CA ARG A 39 -15.17 -6.10 -0.63
C ARG A 39 -14.89 -6.08 -2.13
N TYR A 40 -14.60 -7.24 -2.69
CA TYR A 40 -14.41 -7.42 -4.12
C TYR A 40 -15.75 -7.51 -4.83
N GLU A 41 -15.90 -6.82 -5.96
CA GLU A 41 -17.18 -6.74 -6.68
C GLU A 41 -17.40 -7.90 -7.66
N GLN A 42 -16.33 -8.53 -8.13
CA GLN A 42 -16.38 -9.62 -9.12
C GLN A 42 -16.61 -11.00 -8.51
N LEU A 43 -16.74 -11.10 -7.18
CA LEU A 43 -16.85 -12.38 -6.49
C LEU A 43 -18.26 -12.95 -6.58
N ASN A 44 -18.33 -14.25 -6.86
CA ASN A 44 -19.54 -15.04 -6.67
C ASN A 44 -19.77 -15.37 -5.18
N GLU A 45 -20.84 -16.09 -4.87
CA GLU A 45 -21.16 -16.50 -3.49
C GLU A 45 -20.06 -17.38 -2.84
N GLN A 46 -19.19 -17.99 -3.66
CA GLN A 46 -18.05 -18.80 -3.20
C GLN A 46 -16.73 -18.02 -3.09
N ASN A 47 -16.71 -16.73 -3.43
CA ASN A 47 -15.49 -15.91 -3.53
C ASN A 47 -14.46 -16.40 -4.56
N ILE A 48 -14.96 -16.98 -5.67
CA ILE A 48 -14.14 -17.54 -6.74
C ILE A 48 -14.29 -16.73 -8.03
N ILE A 49 -13.19 -16.56 -8.75
CA ILE A 49 -13.11 -16.00 -10.09
C ILE A 49 -12.59 -17.09 -11.03
N PRO A 50 -13.45 -17.67 -11.90
CA PRO A 50 -13.01 -18.66 -12.87
C PRO A 50 -12.23 -18.00 -14.01
N ILE A 51 -11.18 -18.67 -14.48
CA ILE A 51 -10.33 -18.22 -15.57
C ILE A 51 -10.51 -19.21 -16.73
N ASN A 52 -11.42 -18.87 -17.63
CA ASN A 52 -12.00 -19.79 -18.61
C ASN A 52 -11.08 -20.17 -19.78
N GLU A 53 -9.89 -19.56 -19.89
CA GLU A 53 -8.96 -19.82 -20.99
C GLU A 53 -7.71 -20.48 -20.45
N PRO A 54 -7.20 -21.57 -21.07
CA PRO A 54 -5.93 -22.16 -20.68
C PRO A 54 -4.78 -21.16 -20.83
N LEU A 55 -3.74 -21.29 -20.01
CA LEU A 55 -2.53 -20.48 -20.10
C LEU A 55 -1.36 -21.34 -20.58
N SER A 56 -0.86 -21.06 -21.79
CA SER A 56 0.27 -21.82 -22.36
C SER A 56 1.59 -21.38 -21.72
N PRO A 57 2.64 -22.21 -21.79
CA PRO A 57 4.02 -21.82 -21.44
C PRO A 57 4.46 -20.52 -22.12
N GLY A 58 4.93 -19.57 -21.32
CA GLY A 58 5.34 -18.24 -21.76
C GLY A 58 4.19 -17.24 -21.91
N ASP A 59 2.94 -17.67 -21.82
CA ASP A 59 1.79 -16.77 -21.88
C ASP A 59 1.62 -16.02 -20.55
N ARG A 60 1.03 -14.83 -20.69
CA ARG A 60 0.72 -13.91 -19.60
C ARG A 60 -0.77 -13.55 -19.66
N LYS A 61 -1.42 -13.52 -18.49
CA LYS A 61 -2.81 -13.10 -18.36
C LYS A 61 -2.97 -12.15 -17.19
N VAL A 62 -3.60 -11.00 -17.45
CA VAL A 62 -3.91 -10.01 -16.41
C VAL A 62 -5.37 -10.15 -16.01
N LEU A 63 -5.61 -10.22 -14.71
CA LEU A 63 -6.93 -10.21 -14.09
C LEU A 63 -7.09 -8.93 -13.28
N THR A 64 -8.08 -8.10 -13.60
CA THR A 64 -8.36 -6.88 -12.85
C THR A 64 -9.46 -7.11 -11.84
N LEU A 65 -9.13 -6.97 -10.57
CA LEU A 65 -10.06 -6.98 -9.44
C LEU A 65 -10.45 -5.56 -9.06
N ARG A 66 -11.72 -5.35 -8.71
CA ARG A 66 -12.21 -4.09 -8.16
C ARG A 66 -12.61 -4.34 -6.71
N ALA A 67 -11.93 -3.68 -5.78
CA ALA A 67 -12.15 -3.84 -4.35
C ALA A 67 -12.61 -2.53 -3.71
N LEU A 68 -13.73 -2.55 -3.02
CA LEU A 68 -14.23 -1.43 -2.23
C LEU A 68 -13.60 -1.48 -0.83
N VAL A 69 -13.10 -0.33 -0.36
CA VAL A 69 -12.53 -0.19 0.99
C VAL A 69 -13.66 0.17 1.95
N LEU A 70 -14.04 -0.80 2.79
CA LEU A 70 -15.23 -0.69 3.64
C LEU A 70 -14.94 -0.23 5.07
N ASP A 71 -13.74 -0.52 5.59
CA ASP A 71 -13.38 -0.18 6.96
C ASP A 71 -12.48 1.05 7.01
N GLU A 72 -12.86 2.02 7.82
CA GLU A 72 -12.08 3.20 8.15
C GLU A 72 -10.95 2.90 9.17
N SER A 73 -10.84 1.66 9.65
CA SER A 73 -9.68 1.23 10.42
C SER A 73 -8.41 1.19 9.58
N TYR A 74 -8.55 0.88 8.29
CA TYR A 74 -7.43 0.71 7.36
C TYR A 74 -6.35 -0.29 7.84
N ALA A 75 -6.60 -1.02 8.93
CA ALA A 75 -5.66 -1.96 9.50
C ALA A 75 -5.64 -3.23 8.65
N ASP A 76 -4.46 -3.77 8.36
CA ASP A 76 -4.31 -5.07 7.69
C ASP A 76 -5.10 -5.21 6.37
N MET A 77 -5.12 -4.16 5.54
CA MET A 77 -5.61 -4.28 4.17
C MET A 77 -4.73 -5.29 3.41
N LYS A 78 -5.27 -6.47 3.16
CA LYS A 78 -4.56 -7.58 2.54
C LYS A 78 -5.36 -8.18 1.40
N LEU A 79 -4.64 -8.48 0.31
CA LEU A 79 -5.10 -9.36 -0.75
C LEU A 79 -4.61 -10.77 -0.42
N GLN A 80 -5.52 -11.62 0.02
CA GLN A 80 -5.22 -13.00 0.39
C GLN A 80 -6.11 -13.96 -0.39
N GLY A 81 -5.56 -15.12 -0.77
CA GLY A 81 -6.30 -16.13 -1.49
C GLY A 81 -5.42 -17.26 -2.00
N SER A 82 -5.98 -18.02 -2.93
CA SER A 82 -5.32 -19.16 -3.56
C SER A 82 -5.63 -19.18 -5.06
N PHE A 83 -4.60 -19.43 -5.87
CA PHE A 83 -4.73 -19.71 -7.29
C PHE A 83 -4.64 -21.21 -7.55
N PHE A 84 -5.71 -21.78 -8.09
CA PHE A 84 -5.82 -23.20 -8.43
C PHE A 84 -5.66 -23.40 -9.93
N TYR A 85 -5.01 -24.49 -10.32
CA TYR A 85 -4.90 -24.89 -11.72
C TYR A 85 -4.66 -26.39 -11.88
N VAL A 86 -4.92 -26.88 -13.09
CA VAL A 86 -4.70 -28.27 -13.49
C VAL A 86 -3.71 -28.34 -14.63
N LYS A 87 -2.72 -29.24 -14.50
CA LYS A 87 -1.80 -29.63 -15.57
C LYS A 87 -2.12 -31.06 -16.00
N GLN A 88 -2.34 -31.24 -17.30
CA GLN A 88 -2.47 -32.55 -17.93
C GLN A 88 -1.17 -32.87 -18.67
N HIS A 89 -0.42 -33.84 -18.17
CA HIS A 89 0.86 -34.25 -18.72
C HIS A 89 0.69 -35.12 -19.97
N GLU A 90 1.75 -35.22 -20.78
CA GLU A 90 1.73 -36.00 -22.03
C GLU A 90 1.44 -37.50 -21.81
N ASP A 91 1.79 -38.03 -20.64
CA ASP A 91 1.51 -39.41 -20.22
C ASP A 91 0.04 -39.64 -19.80
N GLY A 92 -0.79 -38.60 -19.88
CA GLY A 92 -2.20 -38.61 -19.46
C GLY A 92 -2.41 -38.38 -17.96
N THR A 93 -1.35 -38.21 -17.17
CA THR A 93 -1.45 -37.90 -15.75
C THR A 93 -2.03 -36.50 -15.56
N ILE A 94 -3.02 -36.38 -14.67
CA ILE A 94 -3.62 -35.11 -14.28
C ILE A 94 -3.11 -34.73 -12.90
N SER A 95 -2.48 -33.56 -12.81
CA SER A 95 -2.02 -32.98 -11.54
C SER A 95 -2.79 -31.69 -11.23
N ARG A 96 -3.19 -31.53 -9.97
CA ARG A 96 -3.88 -30.34 -9.46
C ARG A 96 -2.94 -29.60 -8.54
N HIS A 97 -2.90 -28.28 -8.67
CA HIS A 97 -2.00 -27.41 -7.95
C HIS A 97 -2.77 -26.25 -7.32
N SER A 98 -2.25 -25.77 -6.20
CA SER A 98 -2.71 -24.57 -5.51
C SER A 98 -1.51 -23.73 -5.15
N VAL A 99 -1.60 -22.42 -5.34
CA VAL A 99 -0.60 -21.44 -4.91
C VAL A 99 -1.30 -20.41 -4.05
N ASP A 100 -0.99 -20.41 -2.76
CA ASP A 100 -1.52 -19.43 -1.81
C ASP A 100 -0.74 -18.13 -1.91
N PHE A 101 -1.42 -17.00 -1.73
CA PHE A 101 -0.82 -15.67 -1.68
C PHE A 101 -1.40 -14.86 -0.53
N ASP A 102 -0.55 -14.01 0.05
CA ASP A 102 -0.90 -13.00 1.06
C ASP A 102 -0.05 -11.75 0.77
N HIS A 103 -0.72 -10.69 0.31
CA HIS A 103 -0.08 -9.44 -0.06
C HIS A 103 -0.73 -8.27 0.69
N SER A 104 0.07 -7.57 1.49
CA SER A 104 -0.33 -6.31 2.11
C SER A 104 -0.53 -5.22 1.06
N ILE A 105 -1.67 -4.54 1.12
CA ILE A 105 -1.97 -3.36 0.31
C ILE A 105 -1.52 -2.13 1.10
N PRO A 106 -0.54 -1.37 0.60
CA PRO A 106 -0.02 -0.21 1.33
C PRO A 106 -1.06 0.92 1.34
N LEU A 107 -1.25 1.60 2.47
CA LEU A 107 -2.23 2.67 2.60
C LEU A 107 -1.96 3.89 1.71
N SER A 108 -0.74 4.06 1.20
CA SER A 108 -0.43 5.09 0.22
C SER A 108 -1.24 4.97 -1.08
N VAL A 109 -1.81 3.81 -1.41
CA VAL A 109 -2.74 3.69 -2.56
C VAL A 109 -4.04 4.46 -2.37
N LEU A 110 -4.37 4.83 -1.12
CA LEU A 110 -5.54 5.65 -0.77
C LEU A 110 -5.20 7.14 -0.70
N MET A 111 -4.00 7.54 -1.09
CA MET A 111 -3.62 8.95 -1.17
C MET A 111 -4.14 9.57 -2.47
N ALA A 112 -4.72 10.75 -2.36
CA ALA A 112 -5.11 11.56 -3.50
C ALA A 112 -3.86 12.16 -4.17
N PRO A 113 -3.81 12.21 -5.51
CA PRO A 113 -2.82 13.03 -6.20
C PRO A 113 -3.11 14.49 -5.89
N VAL A 114 -2.25 15.11 -5.09
CA VAL A 114 -2.31 16.55 -4.77
C VAL A 114 -1.09 17.24 -5.32
N GLU A 115 -1.29 18.44 -5.85
CA GLU A 115 -0.17 19.30 -6.24
C GLU A 115 0.68 19.66 -5.01
N PRO A 116 2.00 19.75 -5.16
CA PRO A 116 2.87 20.26 -4.11
C PRO A 116 2.41 21.64 -3.64
N ILE A 117 2.30 21.84 -2.32
CA ILE A 117 1.91 23.12 -1.76
C ILE A 117 3.12 23.94 -1.29
N SER A 118 3.02 25.26 -1.38
CA SER A 118 4.03 26.19 -0.85
C SER A 118 4.07 26.18 0.69
N PRO A 119 5.20 26.55 1.34
CA PRO A 119 5.28 26.71 2.79
C PRO A 119 4.21 27.65 3.38
N GLU A 120 3.87 28.73 2.70
CA GLU A 120 2.83 29.68 3.14
C GLU A 120 1.45 29.03 3.17
N ALA A 121 1.11 28.29 2.11
CA ALA A 121 -0.14 27.52 2.03
C ALA A 121 -0.17 26.41 3.09
N PHE A 122 0.93 25.72 3.34
CA PHE A 122 1.03 24.71 4.40
C PHE A 122 0.82 25.31 5.79
N SER A 123 1.45 26.45 6.08
CA SER A 123 1.24 27.19 7.32
C SER A 123 -0.22 27.61 7.50
N ALA A 124 -0.87 28.08 6.43
CA ALA A 124 -2.29 28.39 6.43
C ALA A 124 -3.16 27.14 6.67
N CYS A 125 -2.86 26.00 6.05
CA CYS A 125 -3.55 24.73 6.30
C CYS A 125 -3.50 24.34 7.79
N LEU A 126 -2.31 24.40 8.40
CA LEU A 126 -2.11 24.03 9.81
C LEU A 126 -2.91 24.89 10.81
N SER A 127 -3.40 26.06 10.39
CA SER A 127 -4.28 26.90 11.22
C SER A 127 -5.67 26.29 11.41
N ASN A 128 -6.09 25.35 10.56
CA ASN A 128 -7.35 24.64 10.71
C ASN A 128 -7.20 23.44 11.67
N PHE A 129 -7.42 23.69 12.95
CA PHE A 129 -7.26 22.67 13.99
C PHE A 129 -8.14 21.43 13.80
N GLU A 130 -9.32 21.57 13.18
CA GLU A 130 -10.24 20.45 12.95
C GLU A 130 -9.67 19.40 12.00
N GLU A 131 -8.77 19.80 11.09
CA GLU A 131 -8.12 18.91 10.12
C GLU A 131 -6.92 18.14 10.71
N PHE A 132 -6.47 18.48 11.94
CA PHE A 132 -5.23 17.99 12.52
C PHE A 132 -5.36 17.63 14.01
N GLN A 133 -6.52 17.10 14.41
CA GLN A 133 -6.84 16.76 15.80
C GLN A 133 -6.02 15.59 16.36
N HIS A 134 -5.63 14.65 15.50
CA HIS A 134 -4.90 13.45 15.89
C HIS A 134 -3.44 13.54 15.50
N THR A 135 -2.58 12.88 16.27
CA THR A 135 -1.14 12.80 16.02
C THR A 135 -0.67 11.36 16.18
N ALA A 136 0.07 10.87 15.20
CA ALA A 136 0.82 9.62 15.29
C ALA A 136 2.32 9.93 15.18
N THR A 137 3.16 9.20 15.89
CA THR A 137 4.61 9.44 15.91
C THR A 137 5.36 8.12 16.02
N THR A 138 6.48 8.03 15.32
CA THR A 138 7.45 6.94 15.48
C THR A 138 8.87 7.48 15.45
N SER A 139 9.79 6.73 16.04
CA SER A 139 11.23 6.96 15.98
C SER A 139 11.90 5.69 15.48
N PHE A 140 12.85 5.83 14.57
CA PHE A 140 13.52 4.70 13.93
C PHE A 140 14.96 5.05 13.56
N VAL A 141 15.77 4.02 13.34
CA VAL A 141 17.16 4.18 12.90
C VAL A 141 17.25 3.85 11.43
N ALA A 142 17.60 4.85 10.62
CA ALA A 142 17.98 4.63 9.23
C ALA A 142 19.40 4.06 9.18
N LYS A 143 19.50 2.72 9.21
CA LYS A 143 20.78 1.99 9.20
C LYS A 143 21.63 2.39 8.00
N ASN A 144 22.93 2.58 8.23
CA ASN A 144 23.94 3.00 7.25
C ASN A 144 23.74 4.42 6.66
N ALA A 145 22.70 5.16 7.05
CA ALA A 145 22.58 6.57 6.69
C ALA A 145 23.50 7.39 7.58
N THR A 146 24.41 8.17 6.98
CA THR A 146 25.40 8.98 7.72
C THR A 146 25.57 10.39 7.17
N THR A 147 25.14 10.63 5.94
CA THR A 147 25.28 11.91 5.22
C THR A 147 23.93 12.58 4.95
N GLU A 148 23.94 13.89 4.69
CA GLU A 148 22.73 14.63 4.28
C GLU A 148 22.08 14.05 3.01
N GLU A 149 22.86 13.42 2.13
CA GLU A 149 22.33 12.74 0.94
C GLU A 149 21.59 11.44 1.28
N ASP A 150 22.07 10.72 2.30
CA ASP A 150 21.34 9.58 2.86
C ASP A 150 20.03 10.04 3.50
N PHE A 151 20.05 11.18 4.22
CA PHE A 151 18.83 11.76 4.78
C PHE A 151 17.79 12.06 3.70
N LYS A 152 18.20 12.67 2.57
CA LYS A 152 17.31 12.90 1.41
C LYS A 152 16.77 11.59 0.83
N SER A 153 17.59 10.55 0.78
CA SER A 153 17.17 9.22 0.30
C SER A 153 16.13 8.58 1.23
N VAL A 154 16.33 8.69 2.54
CA VAL A 154 15.36 8.24 3.55
C VAL A 154 14.07 9.04 3.48
N LEU A 155 14.16 10.37 3.33
CA LEU A 155 13.01 11.26 3.12
C LEU A 155 12.21 10.86 1.88
N ASN A 156 12.87 10.57 0.76
CA ASN A 156 12.23 10.09 -0.47
C ASN A 156 11.54 8.74 -0.27
N ALA A 157 12.13 7.84 0.52
CA ALA A 157 11.51 6.56 0.85
C ALA A 157 10.24 6.76 1.70
N ILE A 158 10.30 7.58 2.76
CA ILE A 158 9.17 7.84 3.65
C ILE A 158 8.03 8.54 2.90
N THR A 159 8.34 9.55 2.09
CA THR A 159 7.34 10.26 1.28
C THR A 159 6.63 9.31 0.32
N ARG A 160 7.34 8.34 -0.27
CA ARG A 160 6.75 7.29 -1.10
C ARG A 160 5.89 6.30 -0.29
N ILE A 161 6.38 5.84 0.87
CA ILE A 161 5.64 4.93 1.76
C ILE A 161 4.32 5.57 2.19
N CYS A 162 4.35 6.86 2.52
CA CYS A 162 3.19 7.60 3.02
C CYS A 162 2.33 8.23 1.91
N GLY A 163 2.80 8.27 0.66
CA GLY A 163 2.11 8.95 -0.45
C GLY A 163 1.96 10.47 -0.24
N VAL A 164 2.96 11.10 0.36
CA VAL A 164 3.02 12.55 0.67
C VAL A 164 4.16 13.21 -0.12
N HIS A 165 4.19 14.53 -0.18
CA HIS A 165 5.29 15.31 -0.77
C HIS A 165 6.00 16.17 0.27
N VAL A 166 7.25 16.55 -0.03
CA VAL A 166 8.02 17.52 0.77
C VAL A 166 7.50 18.93 0.47
N VAL A 167 7.17 19.68 1.52
CA VAL A 167 6.79 21.09 1.45
C VAL A 167 8.03 21.98 1.62
N GLU A 168 8.81 21.68 2.64
CA GLU A 168 10.00 22.44 3.01
C GLU A 168 11.03 21.50 3.62
N GLN A 169 12.30 21.70 3.27
CA GLN A 169 13.43 21.02 3.88
C GLN A 169 14.38 22.06 4.46
N ILE A 170 14.68 21.91 5.74
CA ILE A 170 15.73 22.65 6.46
C ILE A 170 16.77 21.65 6.97
N PRO A 171 17.97 22.09 7.39
CA PRO A 171 18.98 21.17 7.94
C PRO A 171 18.41 20.32 9.07
N GLY A 172 18.42 19.00 8.89
CA GLY A 172 17.93 18.02 9.87
C GLY A 172 16.42 17.93 10.05
N ALA A 173 15.60 18.60 9.24
CA ALA A 173 14.14 18.44 9.31
C ALA A 173 13.44 18.67 7.97
N SER A 174 12.29 18.03 7.77
CA SER A 174 11.46 18.23 6.58
C SER A 174 9.98 18.19 6.91
N SER A 175 9.26 19.20 6.44
CA SER A 175 7.80 19.27 6.49
C SER A 175 7.24 18.53 5.28
N ILE A 176 6.25 17.68 5.51
CA ILE A 176 5.59 16.87 4.48
C ILE A 176 4.09 17.09 4.51
N TYR A 177 3.45 16.97 3.35
CA TYR A 177 2.00 17.12 3.22
C TYR A 177 1.42 16.13 2.20
N GLY A 178 0.19 15.71 2.46
CA GLY A 178 -0.62 14.97 1.51
C GLY A 178 -2.09 15.02 1.86
N LYS A 179 -2.89 14.33 1.06
CA LYS A 179 -4.34 14.23 1.26
C LYS A 179 -4.79 12.83 0.91
N ALA A 180 -5.66 12.24 1.72
CA ALA A 180 -6.31 10.97 1.40
C ALA A 180 -7.41 11.19 0.34
N ILE A 181 -7.75 10.14 -0.42
CA ILE A 181 -8.83 10.19 -1.42
C ILE A 181 -10.20 10.48 -0.79
N GLN A 182 -10.38 10.11 0.48
CA GLN A 182 -11.55 10.42 1.31
C GLN A 182 -11.60 11.89 1.75
N GLY A 183 -10.54 12.66 1.52
CA GLY A 183 -10.50 14.11 1.78
C GLY A 183 -9.69 14.54 3.00
N PHE A 184 -9.26 13.61 3.86
CA PHE A 184 -8.47 13.93 5.05
C PHE A 184 -7.13 14.55 4.67
N GLN A 185 -6.80 15.69 5.28
CA GLN A 185 -5.47 16.29 5.13
C GLN A 185 -4.47 15.62 6.06
N ILE A 186 -3.23 15.49 5.59
CA ILE A 186 -2.14 14.89 6.34
C ILE A 186 -0.97 15.86 6.32
N ALA A 187 -0.59 16.32 7.50
CA ALA A 187 0.60 17.13 7.69
C ALA A 187 1.61 16.33 8.50
N GLY A 188 2.88 16.47 8.20
CA GLY A 188 3.90 15.74 8.92
C GLY A 188 5.24 16.44 8.99
N LEU A 189 6.07 15.89 9.86
CA LEU A 189 7.39 16.41 10.18
C LEU A 189 8.33 15.23 10.39
N ILE A 190 9.39 15.19 9.60
CA ILE A 190 10.51 14.26 9.76
C ILE A 190 11.66 15.04 10.37
N LYS A 191 12.28 14.52 11.43
CA LYS A 191 13.42 15.15 12.11
C LYS A 191 14.56 14.18 12.29
N LEU A 192 15.77 14.66 12.04
CA LEU A 192 17.01 14.05 12.48
C LEU A 192 17.24 14.39 13.95
N ASN A 193 17.17 13.38 14.81
CA ASN A 193 17.39 13.51 16.24
C ASN A 193 18.88 13.40 16.59
N GLY A 194 19.64 12.64 15.78
CA GLY A 194 21.07 12.48 15.96
C GLY A 194 21.66 11.37 15.10
N HIS A 195 22.94 11.07 15.35
CA HIS A 195 23.63 9.94 14.74
C HIS A 195 23.95 8.91 15.82
N THR A 196 23.68 7.65 15.52
CA THR A 196 24.06 6.49 16.33
C THR A 196 25.23 5.77 15.67
N THR A 197 25.75 4.74 16.32
CA THR A 197 26.76 3.85 15.71
C THR A 197 26.22 3.09 14.50
N GLU A 198 24.90 2.97 14.37
CA GLU A 198 24.24 2.18 13.33
C GLU A 198 23.72 3.04 12.16
N GLY A 199 23.51 4.34 12.37
CA GLY A 199 23.02 5.24 11.33
C GLY A 199 22.41 6.52 11.90
N MET A 200 21.43 7.08 11.18
CA MET A 200 20.69 8.27 11.64
C MET A 200 19.49 7.88 12.51
N GLU A 201 19.36 8.51 13.66
CA GLU A 201 18.15 8.45 14.47
C GLU A 201 17.16 9.49 13.97
N LEU A 202 16.01 9.05 13.48
CA LEU A 202 14.97 9.88 12.90
C LEU A 202 13.68 9.75 13.69
N SER A 203 12.87 10.80 13.67
CA SER A 203 11.47 10.73 14.09
C SER A 203 10.55 11.19 12.97
N LEU A 204 9.41 10.53 12.84
CA LEU A 204 8.31 10.90 11.96
C LEU A 204 7.11 11.22 12.83
N GLN A 205 6.55 12.42 12.66
CA GLN A 205 5.26 12.79 13.22
C GLN A 205 4.27 13.08 12.10
N LEU A 206 3.09 12.50 12.16
CA LEU A 206 1.97 12.76 11.25
C LEU A 206 0.78 13.30 12.04
N LYS A 207 0.00 14.19 11.41
CA LYS A 207 -1.23 14.76 11.93
C LYS A 207 -2.33 14.72 10.88
N SER A 208 -3.55 14.43 11.30
CA SER A 208 -4.75 14.40 10.46
C SER A 208 -6.02 14.43 11.32
N SER A 209 -7.18 14.55 10.68
CA SER A 209 -8.49 14.35 11.29
C SER A 209 -8.84 12.86 11.44
N ASN A 210 -8.10 11.95 10.80
CA ASN A 210 -8.31 10.51 10.92
C ASN A 210 -7.11 9.81 11.61
N GLU A 211 -7.26 9.49 12.90
CA GLU A 211 -6.24 8.83 13.73
C GLU A 211 -5.77 7.49 13.17
N ARG A 212 -6.71 6.66 12.71
CA ARG A 212 -6.42 5.30 12.28
C ARG A 212 -5.60 5.30 10.99
N PHE A 213 -5.93 6.19 10.06
CA PHE A 213 -5.18 6.35 8.82
C PHE A 213 -3.72 6.75 9.08
N ILE A 214 -3.46 7.79 9.88
CA ILE A 214 -2.09 8.23 10.18
C ILE A 214 -1.31 7.21 11.01
N THR A 215 -2.00 6.45 11.86
CA THR A 215 -1.38 5.35 12.63
C THR A 215 -0.93 4.23 11.69
N GLY A 216 -1.77 3.85 10.72
CA GLY A 216 -1.40 2.87 9.70
C GLY A 216 -0.22 3.31 8.83
N LEU A 217 -0.15 4.59 8.45
CA LEU A 217 1.00 5.14 7.72
C LEU A 217 2.29 5.09 8.55
N VAL A 218 2.21 5.47 9.84
CA VAL A 218 3.35 5.37 10.76
C VAL A 218 3.82 3.92 10.88
N HIS A 219 2.90 2.98 11.07
CA HIS A 219 3.24 1.56 11.15
C HIS A 219 3.89 1.03 9.86
N ALA A 220 3.45 1.50 8.69
CA ALA A 220 4.08 1.16 7.42
C ALA A 220 5.54 1.62 7.37
N VAL A 221 5.87 2.79 7.93
CA VAL A 221 7.26 3.27 8.04
C VAL A 221 8.06 2.41 9.01
N GLU A 222 7.51 2.10 10.20
CA GLU A 222 8.16 1.23 11.18
C GLU A 222 8.53 -0.13 10.59
N SER A 223 7.64 -0.72 9.79
CA SER A 223 7.88 -2.02 9.15
C SER A 223 9.08 -2.01 8.18
N GLN A 224 9.45 -0.84 7.65
CA GLN A 224 10.61 -0.67 6.76
C GLN A 224 11.90 -0.34 7.52
N TYR A 225 11.80 0.13 8.77
CA TYR A 225 12.93 0.51 9.61
C TYR A 225 12.87 -0.17 11.00
N PRO A 226 13.03 -1.51 11.06
CA PRO A 226 13.01 -2.27 12.30
C PRO A 226 14.27 -2.14 13.14
#